data_AF-A0A2V2R8L1-F1
#
_entry.id   AF-A0A2V2R8L1-F1
#
_cell.length_a   1.000
_cell.length_b   1.000
_cell.length_c   1.000
_cell.angle_alpha   90.00
_cell.angle_beta   90.00
_cell.angle_gamma   90.00
#
_symmetry.space_group_name_H-M   'P 1'
#
loop_
_entity.id
_entity.type
_entity.pdbx_description
1 polymer ?
#
loop_
_entity_poly.entity_id
_entity_poly.type
_entity_poly.pdbx_seq_one_letter_code
_entity_poly.pdbx_strand_id
1 'polypeptide(L)'
;MKIALKYGLLITVVVILWVIVARFVLGLGPDSGANLIAPLLFNVTEFVSIFLGVRERKRELGKAFTFKRGLKMGTAIAVVYATSACLFFVVEYLIAGPKLLMSEGGQGQ
;
A
#
# COMPACT_ATOMS: atom_id res chain seq x y z
N MET A 1 -11.76 -13.10 -4.20
CA MET A 1 -10.78 -12.56 -5.16
C MET A 1 -11.11 -11.13 -5.58
N LYS A 2 -12.29 -10.82 -6.16
CA LYS A 2 -12.65 -9.44 -6.58
C LYS A 2 -12.47 -8.37 -5.48
N ILE A 3 -12.94 -8.63 -4.26
CA ILE A 3 -12.74 -7.72 -3.11
C ILE A 3 -11.26 -7.54 -2.78
N ALA A 4 -10.49 -8.64 -2.70
CA ALA A 4 -9.07 -8.58 -2.40
C ALA A 4 -8.30 -7.75 -3.44
N LEU A 5 -8.58 -7.95 -4.73
CA LEU A 5 -8.00 -7.14 -5.81
C LEU A 5 -8.38 -5.67 -5.68
N LYS A 6 -9.67 -5.36 -5.52
CA LYS A 6 -10.18 -3.99 -5.40
C LYS A 6 -9.50 -3.22 -4.27
N TYR A 7 -9.47 -3.78 -3.07
CA TYR A 7 -8.93 -3.08 -1.90
C TYR A 7 -7.40 -3.13 -1.82
N GLY A 8 -6.78 -4.22 -2.28
CA GLY A 8 -5.31 -4.30 -2.35
C GLY A 8 -4.73 -3.30 -3.36
N LEU A 9 -5.34 -3.22 -4.55
CA LEU A 9 -4.94 -2.23 -5.56
C LEU A 9 -5.24 -0.79 -5.13
N LEU A 10 -6.30 -0.56 -4.36
CA LEU A 10 -6.59 0.77 -3.82
C LEU A 10 -5.44 1.26 -2.92
N ILE A 11 -4.91 0.40 -2.04
CA ILE A 11 -3.74 0.74 -1.21
C ILE A 11 -2.54 1.07 -2.12
N THR A 12 -2.27 0.22 -3.12
CA THR A 12 -1.17 0.47 -4.07
C THR A 12 -1.32 1.81 -4.80
N VAL A 13 -2.52 2.16 -5.27
CA VAL A 13 -2.75 3.45 -5.93
C VAL A 13 -2.43 4.61 -5.00
N VAL A 14 -2.83 4.55 -3.73
CA VAL A 14 -2.50 5.60 -2.75
C VAL A 14 -0.99 5.71 -2.53
N VAL A 15 -0.28 4.58 -2.42
CA VAL A 15 1.19 4.57 -2.29
C VAL A 15 1.85 5.20 -3.52
N ILE A 16 1.43 4.82 -4.73
CA ILE A 16 1.96 5.38 -5.98
C ILE A 16 1.72 6.89 -6.04
N LEU A 17 0.50 7.34 -5.74
CA LEU A 17 0.16 8.76 -5.74
C LEU A 17 1.00 9.53 -4.74
N TRP A 18 1.22 8.98 -3.53
CA TRP A 18 2.10 9.61 -2.55
C TRP A 18 3.52 9.72 -3.06
N VAL A 19 4.10 8.64 -3.61
CA VAL A 19 5.47 8.65 -4.15
C VAL A 19 5.61 9.69 -5.26
N ILE A 20 4.64 9.76 -6.17
CA ILE A 20 4.63 10.74 -7.26
C ILE A 20 4.57 12.17 -6.71
N VAL A 21 3.63 12.45 -5.79
CA VAL A 21 3.47 13.79 -5.21
C VAL A 21 4.70 14.20 -4.41
N ALA A 22 5.20 13.31 -3.54
CA ALA A 22 6.34 13.60 -2.70
C ALA A 22 7.59 13.94 -3.52
N ARG A 23 7.84 13.19 -4.60
CA ARG A 23 9.03 13.36 -5.44
C ARG A 23 8.90 14.43 -6.51
N PHE A 24 7.83 14.41 -7.30
CA PHE A 24 7.71 15.27 -8.48
C PHE A 24 7.01 16.60 -8.19
N VAL A 25 6.08 16.64 -7.25
CA VAL A 25 5.31 17.87 -6.95
C VAL A 25 5.99 18.66 -5.84
N LEU A 26 6.41 17.98 -4.77
CA LEU A 26 6.97 18.62 -3.59
C LEU A 26 8.51 18.64 -3.56
N GLY A 27 9.17 17.92 -4.48
CA GLY A 27 10.63 17.87 -4.55
C GLY A 27 11.29 17.40 -3.26
N LEU A 28 10.60 16.58 -2.47
CA LEU A 28 11.06 16.21 -1.14
C LEU A 28 12.26 15.28 -1.26
N GLY A 29 13.38 15.74 -0.69
CA GLY A 29 14.55 14.90 -0.49
C GLY A 29 14.29 13.80 0.56
N PRO A 30 15.20 12.83 0.66
CA PRO A 30 15.10 11.69 1.58
C PRO A 30 15.01 12.11 3.06
N ASP A 31 15.62 13.25 3.40
CA ASP A 31 15.69 13.78 4.76
C ASP A 31 14.58 14.81 5.07
N SER A 32 13.59 14.95 4.19
CA SER A 32 12.48 15.85 4.43
C SER A 32 11.57 15.35 5.56
N GLY A 33 11.20 16.22 6.49
CA GLY A 33 10.25 15.90 7.58
C GLY A 33 8.88 15.39 7.09
N ALA A 34 8.54 15.61 5.83
CA ALA A 34 7.34 15.02 5.21
C ALA A 34 7.42 13.48 5.05
N ASN A 35 8.62 12.88 5.08
CA ASN A 35 8.78 11.42 5.13
C ASN A 35 8.26 10.82 6.45
N LEU A 36 8.06 11.62 7.49
CA LEU A 36 7.41 11.17 8.73
C LEU A 36 5.90 10.93 8.55
N ILE A 37 5.29 11.55 7.54
CA ILE A 37 3.86 11.40 7.24
C ILE A 37 3.60 10.11 6.46
N ALA A 38 4.58 9.64 5.68
CA ALA A 38 4.43 8.48 4.80
C ALA A 38 4.06 7.19 5.57
N PRO A 39 4.75 6.79 6.66
CA PRO A 39 4.37 5.63 7.45
C PRO A 39 2.94 5.72 8.00
N LEU A 40 2.53 6.90 8.47
CA LEU A 40 1.18 7.12 8.98
C LEU A 40 0.14 6.96 7.87
N LEU A 41 0.36 7.61 6.73
CA LEU A 41 -0.53 7.54 5.57
C LEU A 41 -0.71 6.09 5.09
N PHE A 42 0.39 5.34 4.96
CA PHE A 42 0.35 3.97 4.48
C PHE A 42 -0.38 3.04 5.44
N ASN A 43 -0.06 3.11 6.74
CA ASN A 43 -0.70 2.25 7.75
C ASN A 43 -2.19 2.56 7.89
N VAL A 44 -2.58 3.84 7.91
CA VAL A 44 -3.99 4.24 7.98
C VAL A 44 -4.74 3.76 6.73
N THR A 45 -4.15 3.95 5.55
CA THR A 45 -4.74 3.50 4.29
C THR A 45 -4.92 1.99 4.26
N GLU A 46 -3.92 1.23 4.71
CA GLU A 46 -3.97 -0.22 4.78
C GLU A 46 -5.05 -0.70 5.75
N PHE A 47 -5.10 -0.13 6.96
CA PHE A 47 -6.11 -0.48 7.95
C PHE A 47 -7.53 -0.18 7.46
N VAL A 48 -7.76 1.01 6.90
CA VAL A 48 -9.05 1.41 6.35
C VAL A 48 -9.45 0.51 5.19
N SER A 49 -8.53 0.19 4.27
CA SER A 49 -8.81 -0.65 3.11
C SER A 49 -9.14 -2.09 3.49
N ILE A 50 -8.40 -2.67 4.44
CA ILE A 50 -8.69 -4.00 4.99
C ILE A 50 -10.03 -3.98 5.70
N PHE A 51 -10.30 -2.99 6.55
CA PHE A 51 -11.58 -2.85 7.25
C PHE A 51 -12.76 -2.77 6.28
N LEU A 52 -12.65 -1.93 5.24
CA LEU A 52 -13.69 -1.80 4.21
C LEU A 52 -13.88 -3.11 3.42
N GLY A 53 -12.79 -3.78 3.04
CA GLY A 53 -12.88 -5.05 2.32
C GLY A 53 -13.48 -6.18 3.15
N VAL A 54 -13.13 -6.25 4.44
CA VAL A 54 -13.74 -7.20 5.38
C VAL A 54 -15.22 -6.87 5.61
N ARG A 55 -15.58 -5.58 5.74
CA ARG A 55 -16.97 -5.13 5.88
C ARG A 55 -17.80 -5.45 4.63
N GLU A 56 -17.25 -5.24 3.44
CA GLU A 56 -17.90 -5.61 2.17
C GLU A 56 -18.12 -7.13 2.11
N ARG A 57 -17.11 -7.93 2.49
CA ARG A 57 -17.24 -9.39 2.54
C ARG A 57 -18.26 -9.86 3.58
N LYS A 58 -18.36 -9.17 4.72
CA LYS A 58 -19.40 -9.44 5.73
C LYS A 58 -20.79 -9.14 5.18
N ARG A 59 -20.95 -8.08 4.39
CA ARG A 59 -22.23 -7.75 3.73
C ARG A 59 -22.65 -8.82 2.72
N GLU A 60 -21.72 -9.38 1.95
CA GLU A 60 -22.03 -10.46 1.00
C GLU A 60 -22.44 -11.78 1.68
N LEU A 61 -21.80 -12.13 2.80
CA LEU A 61 -21.99 -13.42 3.46
C LEU A 61 -23.06 -13.39 4.57
N GLY A 62 -23.42 -12.21 5.08
CA GLY A 62 -24.39 -12.05 6.16
C GLY A 62 -24.04 -12.90 7.39
N LYS A 63 -24.96 -13.77 7.80
CA LYS A 63 -24.81 -14.67 8.96
C LYS A 63 -23.73 -15.74 8.79
N ALA A 64 -23.31 -16.03 7.55
CA ALA A 64 -22.23 -16.99 7.27
C ALA A 64 -20.82 -16.39 7.43
N PHE A 65 -20.72 -15.10 7.78
CA PHE A 65 -19.44 -14.44 8.02
C PHE A 65 -18.85 -14.89 9.37
N THR A 66 -17.60 -15.36 9.34
CA THR A 66 -16.86 -15.79 10.53
C THR A 66 -15.54 -15.04 10.62
N PHE A 67 -14.94 -14.96 11.82
CA PHE A 67 -13.64 -14.35 12.02
C PHE A 67 -12.56 -14.92 11.09
N LYS A 68 -12.53 -16.26 10.93
CA LYS A 68 -11.59 -16.95 10.04
C LYS A 68 -11.73 -16.50 8.57
N ARG A 69 -12.96 -16.21 8.12
CA ARG A 69 -13.22 -15.66 6.77
C ARG A 69 -12.79 -14.18 6.67
N GLY A 70 -12.97 -13.40 7.74
CA GLY A 70 -12.45 -12.04 7.85
C GLY A 70 -10.94 -11.99 7.77
N LEU A 71 -10.25 -12.80 8.58
CA LEU A 71 -8.79 -12.92 8.58
C LEU A 71 -8.27 -13.31 7.19
N LYS A 72 -8.85 -14.36 6.57
CA LYS A 72 -8.48 -14.77 5.22
C LYS A 72 -8.67 -13.65 4.18
N MET A 73 -9.70 -12.82 4.33
CA MET A 73 -9.92 -11.68 3.44
C MET A 73 -8.88 -10.58 3.66
N GLY A 74 -8.58 -10.23 4.91
CA GLY A 74 -7.55 -9.25 5.25
C GLY A 74 -6.18 -9.68 4.72
N THR A 75 -5.78 -10.94 4.96
CA THR A 75 -4.54 -11.50 4.39
C THR A 75 -4.54 -11.44 2.86
N ALA A 76 -5.65 -11.77 2.20
CA ALA A 76 -5.72 -11.70 0.75
C ALA A 76 -5.56 -10.26 0.21
N ILE A 77 -6.11 -9.26 0.89
CA ILE A 77 -5.92 -7.84 0.55
C ILE A 77 -4.46 -7.45 0.70
N ALA A 78 -3.84 -7.80 1.84
CA ALA A 78 -2.43 -7.50 2.11
C ALA A 78 -1.49 -8.17 1.09
N VAL A 79 -1.75 -9.42 0.69
CA VAL A 79 -0.96 -10.13 -0.34
C VAL A 79 -1.05 -9.42 -1.69
N VAL A 80 -2.26 -9.01 -2.10
CA VAL A 80 -2.42 -8.24 -3.35
C VAL A 80 -1.61 -6.95 -3.25
N TYR A 81 -1.80 -6.16 -2.19
CA TYR A 81 -1.09 -4.91 -1.97
C TYR A 81 0.43 -5.09 -2.02
N ALA A 82 0.98 -6.04 -1.24
CA ALA A 82 2.41 -6.30 -1.20
C ALA A 82 2.95 -6.66 -2.58
N THR A 83 2.24 -7.52 -3.31
CA THR A 83 2.66 -7.95 -4.66
C THR A 83 2.65 -6.77 -5.64
N SER A 84 1.57 -5.98 -5.67
CA SER A 84 1.47 -4.85 -6.61
C SER A 84 2.39 -3.68 -6.23
N ALA A 85 2.63 -3.44 -4.95
CA ALA A 85 3.62 -2.47 -4.49
C ALA A 85 5.04 -2.89 -4.87
N CYS A 86 5.42 -4.16 -4.66
CA CYS A 86 6.71 -4.68 -5.10
C CYS A 86 6.89 -4.53 -6.62
N LEU A 87 5.87 -4.85 -7.42
CA LEU A 87 5.92 -4.65 -8.87
C LEU A 87 6.12 -3.17 -9.24
N PHE A 88 5.43 -2.25 -8.57
CA PHE A 88 5.63 -0.82 -8.77
C PHE A 88 7.07 -0.41 -8.49
N PHE A 89 7.63 -0.78 -7.34
CA PHE A 89 9.01 -0.43 -6.99
C PHE A 89 10.05 -1.09 -7.89
N VAL A 90 9.79 -2.30 -8.41
CA VAL A 90 10.63 -2.93 -9.44
C VAL A 90 10.61 -2.12 -10.74
N VAL A 91 9.43 -1.68 -11.19
CA VAL A 91 9.32 -0.83 -12.39
C VAL A 91 10.03 0.50 -12.17
N GLU A 92 9.85 1.12 -11.00
CA GLU A 92 10.54 2.35 -10.63
C GLU A 92 12.07 2.16 -10.60
N TYR A 93 12.55 1.05 -10.03
CA TYR A 93 13.98 0.68 -10.04
C TYR A 93 14.53 0.62 -11.46
N LEU A 94 13.81 -0.03 -12.38
CA LEU A 94 14.25 -0.22 -13.76
C LEU A 94 14.27 1.08 -14.56
N ILE A 95 13.34 2.01 -14.28
CA ILE A 95 13.25 3.28 -15.01
C ILE A 95 14.23 4.32 -14.45
N ALA A 96 14.31 4.42 -13.13
CA ALA A 96 14.94 5.55 -12.46
C ALA A 96 16.32 5.19 -11.84
N GLY A 97 16.62 3.89 -11.74
CA GLY A 97 17.91 3.36 -11.28
C GLY A 97 18.03 3.19 -9.76
N PRO A 98 19.04 2.42 -9.30
CA PRO A 98 19.20 2.01 -7.89
C PRO A 98 19.39 3.16 -6.90
N LYS A 99 19.95 4.29 -7.35
CA LYS A 99 20.23 5.46 -6.50
C LYS A 99 18.97 6.01 -5.83
N LEU A 100 17.80 5.86 -6.47
CA LEU A 100 16.53 6.40 -5.97
C LEU A 100 15.84 5.50 -4.94
N LEU A 101 16.17 4.22 -4.88
CA LEU A 101 15.62 3.29 -3.89
C LEU A 101 16.56 3.11 -2.69
N MET A 102 17.88 3.17 -2.92
CA MET A 102 18.87 3.15 -1.83
C MET A 102 18.74 4.36 -0.91
N SER A 103 18.30 5.50 -1.45
CA SER A 103 18.05 6.70 -0.66
C SER A 103 16.87 6.56 0.32
N GLU A 104 15.93 5.65 0.06
CA GLU A 104 14.79 5.35 0.95
C GLU A 104 15.04 4.13 1.83
N GLY A 105 16.02 3.28 1.49
CA GLY A 105 16.41 2.08 2.23
C GLY A 105 17.32 2.31 3.44
N GLY A 106 17.62 3.57 3.80
CA GLY A 106 18.40 3.92 4.98
C GLY A 106 19.91 3.64 4.89
N GLN A 107 20.48 3.46 3.70
CA GLN A 107 21.94 3.36 3.52
C GLN A 107 22.47 4.65 2.89
N GLY A 108 22.63 5.66 3.75
CA GLY A 108 23.18 6.96 3.40
C GLY A 108 23.76 7.73 4.58
N GLN A 109 23.91 7.10 5.75
CA GLN A 109 24.76 7.54 6.87
C GLN A 109 25.37 6.31 7.55
#